data_AF-D8TX33-F1
#
_entry.id   AF-D8TX33-F1
#
_cell.length_a   1.000
_cell.length_b   1.000
_cell.length_c   1.000
_cell.angle_alpha   90.00
_cell.angle_beta   90.00
_cell.angle_gamma   90.00
#
_symmetry.space_group_name_H-M   'P 1'
#
loop_
_entity.id
_entity.type
_entity.pdbx_description
1 polymer ?
#
loop_
_entity_poly.entity_id
_entity_poly.type
_entity_poly.pdbx_seq_one_letter_code
_entity_poly.pdbx_strand_id
1 'polypeptide(L)'
;SQAAVWRRRLFSYLTALLAADSSVAAEYHDLQISLTAEYQPSKLMDLLTSSQYYSLEGALAICEARGLVSEQVFVLGRMGNADQALRLIIDRLGDIPQAIDFVVGQRDEDLWGRLIDWALGSPETTGALLDCIGGFVDPLLLVRRIPLGMKVDRLRDRLRAIIADYRQVERGVGLDTQTSLREGCNAILRSDCRHLLAKLYDGTRRALPYLYVVRPGTGSNGGQWYR
;
A
#
# COMPACT_ATOMS: atom_id res chain seq x y z
N SER A 1 -37.29 -21.45 -24.06
CA SER A 1 -37.44 -22.88 -23.73
C SER A 1 -37.50 -23.05 -22.22
N GLN A 2 -38.26 -24.02 -21.70
CA GLN A 2 -38.41 -24.24 -20.25
C GLN A 2 -37.05 -24.40 -19.52
N ALA A 3 -36.02 -24.93 -20.20
CA ALA A 3 -34.66 -25.06 -19.69
C ALA A 3 -34.01 -23.72 -19.25
N ALA A 4 -34.23 -22.63 -19.98
CA ALA A 4 -33.68 -21.32 -19.61
C ALA A 4 -34.34 -20.75 -18.34
N VAL A 5 -35.63 -21.04 -18.15
CA VAL A 5 -36.38 -20.64 -16.95
C VAL A 5 -35.88 -21.41 -15.73
N TRP A 6 -35.60 -22.72 -15.88
CA TRP A 6 -35.01 -23.54 -14.83
C TRP A 6 -33.62 -23.06 -14.41
N ARG A 7 -32.75 -22.73 -15.38
CA ARG A 7 -31.41 -22.18 -15.10
C ARG A 7 -31.45 -20.87 -14.32
N ARG A 8 -32.35 -19.95 -14.68
CA ARG A 8 -32.54 -18.69 -13.95
C ARG A 8 -33.03 -18.91 -12.52
N ARG A 9 -33.97 -19.84 -12.31
CA ARG A 9 -34.46 -20.20 -10.97
C ARG A 9 -33.38 -20.86 -10.12
N LEU A 10 -32.58 -21.75 -10.74
CA LEU A 10 -31.44 -22.40 -10.10
C LEU A 10 -30.42 -21.36 -9.64
N PHE A 11 -30.11 -20.36 -10.48
CA PHE A 11 -29.24 -19.25 -10.10
C PHE A 11 -29.78 -18.48 -8.88
N SER A 12 -31.07 -18.11 -8.88
CA SER A 12 -31.68 -17.42 -7.73
C SER A 12 -31.64 -18.26 -6.46
N TYR A 13 -31.88 -19.57 -6.57
CA TYR A 13 -31.81 -20.50 -5.45
C TYR A 13 -30.38 -20.60 -4.88
N LEU A 14 -29.38 -20.84 -5.74
CA LEU A 14 -27.98 -20.95 -5.32
C LEU A 14 -27.46 -19.64 -4.71
N THR A 15 -27.90 -18.49 -5.21
CA THR A 15 -27.54 -17.19 -4.64
C THR A 15 -28.11 -17.02 -3.22
N ALA A 16 -29.36 -17.43 -3.01
CA ALA A 16 -29.98 -17.39 -1.69
C ALA A 16 -29.34 -18.42 -0.73
N LEU A 17 -28.97 -19.60 -1.26
CA LEU A 17 -28.31 -20.65 -0.48
C LEU A 17 -26.90 -20.23 -0.05
N LEU A 18 -26.12 -19.58 -0.93
CA LEU A 18 -24.80 -19.03 -0.58
C LEU A 18 -24.90 -17.97 0.53
N ALA A 19 -25.97 -17.18 0.53
CA ALA A 19 -26.21 -16.18 1.57
C ALA A 19 -26.63 -16.79 2.92
N ALA A 20 -27.25 -17.98 2.90
CA ALA A 20 -27.68 -18.68 4.10
C ALA A 20 -26.56 -19.58 4.68
N ASP A 21 -26.02 -20.48 3.86
CA ASP A 21 -25.05 -21.50 4.26
C ASP A 21 -23.95 -21.69 3.19
N SER A 22 -22.81 -21.05 3.41
CA SER A 22 -21.65 -21.10 2.50
C SER A 22 -21.00 -22.50 2.40
N SER A 23 -21.09 -23.31 3.45
CA SER A 23 -20.48 -24.66 3.50
C SER A 23 -21.20 -25.66 2.58
N VAL A 24 -22.53 -25.64 2.53
CA VAL A 24 -23.34 -26.51 1.65
C VAL A 24 -23.24 -26.05 0.20
N ALA A 25 -23.03 -24.75 -0.02
CA ALA A 25 -22.81 -24.20 -1.34
C ALA A 25 -21.49 -24.67 -1.96
N ALA A 26 -20.50 -25.13 -1.18
CA ALA A 26 -19.15 -25.47 -1.65
C ALA A 26 -19.16 -26.41 -2.87
N GLU A 27 -19.97 -27.46 -2.85
CA GLU A 27 -20.09 -28.44 -3.94
C GLU A 27 -20.67 -27.86 -5.24
N TYR A 28 -21.41 -26.76 -5.15
CA TYR A 28 -22.09 -26.13 -6.27
C TYR A 28 -21.42 -24.84 -6.75
N HIS A 29 -20.26 -24.46 -6.20
CA HIS A 29 -19.59 -23.20 -6.56
C HIS A 29 -19.16 -23.16 -8.03
N ASP A 30 -18.65 -24.26 -8.59
CA ASP A 30 -18.27 -24.33 -10.01
C ASP A 30 -19.48 -24.09 -10.93
N LEU A 31 -20.63 -24.68 -10.57
CA LEU A 31 -21.87 -24.50 -11.31
C LEU A 31 -22.42 -23.07 -11.09
N GLN A 32 -22.28 -22.52 -9.90
CA GLN A 32 -22.65 -21.15 -9.59
C GLN A 32 -21.82 -20.15 -10.38
N ILE A 33 -20.50 -20.34 -10.52
CA ILE A 33 -19.62 -19.52 -11.36
C ILE A 33 -20.06 -19.54 -12.82
N SER A 34 -20.40 -20.72 -13.35
CA SER A 34 -20.88 -20.84 -14.73
C SER A 34 -22.18 -20.05 -14.97
N LEU A 35 -23.11 -20.08 -14.00
CA LEU A 35 -24.40 -19.40 -14.06
C LEU A 35 -24.29 -17.91 -13.77
N THR A 36 -23.44 -17.50 -12.82
CA THR A 36 -23.20 -16.08 -12.50
C THR A 36 -22.55 -15.39 -13.67
N ALA A 37 -21.59 -16.04 -14.33
CA ALA A 37 -21.01 -15.52 -15.54
C ALA A 37 -22.04 -15.40 -16.69
N GLU A 38 -23.14 -16.18 -16.68
CA GLU A 38 -24.26 -16.11 -17.65
C GLU A 38 -25.24 -15.00 -17.37
N TYR A 39 -25.69 -14.88 -16.13
CA TYR A 39 -26.81 -14.00 -15.79
C TYR A 39 -26.37 -12.68 -15.17
N GLN A 40 -25.22 -12.64 -14.50
CA GLN A 40 -24.76 -11.46 -13.78
C GLN A 40 -23.23 -11.40 -13.65
N PRO A 41 -22.50 -11.09 -14.73
CA PRO A 41 -21.04 -11.03 -14.72
C PRO A 41 -20.49 -10.00 -13.73
N SER A 42 -21.23 -8.90 -13.47
CA SER A 42 -20.81 -7.86 -12.52
C SER A 42 -20.62 -8.35 -11.08
N LYS A 43 -21.26 -9.45 -10.69
CA LYS A 43 -21.14 -10.05 -9.35
C LYS A 43 -20.12 -11.18 -9.30
N LEU A 44 -19.55 -11.55 -10.45
CA LEU A 44 -18.58 -12.64 -10.51
C LEU A 44 -17.33 -12.31 -9.69
N MET A 45 -16.85 -11.07 -9.77
CA MET A 45 -15.70 -10.61 -8.99
C MET A 45 -15.91 -10.73 -7.48
N ASP A 46 -17.09 -10.32 -6.98
CA ASP A 46 -17.43 -10.43 -5.55
C ASP A 46 -17.42 -11.88 -5.10
N LEU A 47 -17.97 -12.78 -5.92
CA LEU A 47 -18.00 -14.21 -5.65
C LEU A 47 -16.61 -14.84 -5.67
N LEU A 48 -15.76 -14.48 -6.64
CA LEU A 48 -14.40 -15.00 -6.72
C LEU A 48 -13.55 -14.57 -5.51
N THR A 49 -13.86 -13.40 -4.95
CA THR A 49 -13.20 -12.84 -3.76
C THR A 49 -13.72 -13.47 -2.47
N SER A 50 -15.04 -13.69 -2.35
CA SER A 50 -15.66 -14.26 -1.15
C SER A 50 -15.50 -15.77 -1.04
N SER A 51 -15.40 -16.48 -2.17
CA SER A 51 -15.34 -17.94 -2.21
C SER A 51 -13.92 -18.48 -2.39
N GLN A 52 -13.68 -19.67 -1.84
CA GLN A 52 -12.37 -20.36 -1.90
C GLN A 52 -12.47 -21.81 -2.40
N TYR A 53 -13.69 -22.32 -2.64
CA TYR A 53 -13.95 -23.73 -2.89
C TYR A 53 -14.17 -24.07 -4.38
N TYR A 54 -13.81 -23.18 -5.30
CA TYR A 54 -13.99 -23.40 -6.74
C TYR A 54 -12.71 -23.88 -7.43
N SER A 55 -12.88 -24.59 -8.53
CA SER A 55 -11.77 -24.97 -9.40
C SER A 55 -11.26 -23.74 -10.17
N LEU A 56 -10.01 -23.34 -9.91
CA LEU A 56 -9.39 -22.17 -10.55
C LEU A 56 -9.32 -22.33 -12.09
N GLU A 57 -8.99 -23.53 -12.56
CA GLU A 57 -8.91 -23.85 -13.99
C GLU A 57 -10.28 -23.79 -14.68
N GLY A 58 -11.32 -24.31 -14.03
CA GLY A 58 -12.70 -24.25 -14.53
C GLY A 58 -13.22 -22.81 -14.60
N ALA A 59 -12.97 -22.02 -13.55
CA ALA A 59 -13.31 -20.61 -13.52
C ALA A 59 -12.58 -19.83 -14.63
N LEU A 60 -11.30 -20.10 -14.84
CA LEU A 60 -10.50 -19.46 -15.90
C LEU A 60 -11.07 -19.75 -17.30
N ALA A 61 -11.37 -21.02 -17.62
CA ALA A 61 -11.94 -21.38 -18.92
C ALA A 61 -13.30 -20.71 -19.18
N ILE A 62 -14.14 -20.58 -18.16
CA ILE A 62 -15.43 -19.88 -18.25
C ILE A 62 -15.21 -18.38 -18.48
N CYS A 63 -14.24 -17.78 -17.78
CA CYS A 63 -13.94 -16.35 -17.94
C CYS A 63 -13.31 -16.05 -19.31
N GLU A 64 -12.46 -16.94 -19.82
CA GLU A 64 -11.87 -16.86 -21.17
C GLU A 64 -12.93 -16.91 -22.26
N ALA A 65 -13.86 -17.88 -22.17
CA ALA A 65 -14.94 -18.04 -23.14
C ALA A 65 -15.85 -16.81 -23.23
N ARG A 66 -15.96 -16.04 -22.14
CA ARG A 66 -16.82 -14.84 -22.04
C ARG A 66 -16.06 -13.53 -22.21
N GLY A 67 -14.72 -13.56 -22.27
CA GLY A 67 -13.89 -12.36 -22.39
C GLY A 67 -13.84 -11.47 -21.14
N LEU A 68 -14.07 -12.04 -19.95
CA LEU A 68 -14.03 -11.31 -18.67
C LEU A 68 -12.58 -11.13 -18.20
N VAL A 69 -11.92 -10.05 -18.64
CA VAL A 69 -10.47 -9.87 -18.44
C VAL A 69 -10.10 -9.57 -16.98
N SER A 70 -10.87 -8.74 -16.28
CA SER A 70 -10.63 -8.40 -14.87
C SER A 70 -10.64 -9.64 -13.97
N GLU A 71 -11.60 -10.53 -14.20
CA GLU A 71 -11.80 -11.76 -13.44
C GLU A 71 -10.75 -12.81 -13.82
N GLN A 72 -10.35 -12.89 -15.09
CA GLN A 72 -9.22 -13.72 -15.54
C GLN A 72 -7.93 -13.34 -14.79
N VAL A 73 -7.62 -12.04 -14.72
CA VAL A 73 -6.43 -11.53 -14.03
C VAL A 73 -6.45 -11.88 -12.54
N PHE A 74 -7.62 -11.77 -11.90
CA PHE A 74 -7.76 -12.16 -10.50
C PHE A 74 -7.52 -13.66 -10.29
N VAL A 75 -8.14 -14.50 -11.11
CA VAL A 75 -7.97 -15.97 -11.02
C VAL A 75 -6.52 -16.36 -11.30
N LEU A 76 -5.88 -15.80 -12.33
CA LEU A 76 -4.47 -16.06 -12.64
C LEU A 76 -3.53 -15.60 -11.53
N GLY A 77 -3.84 -14.47 -10.88
CA GLY A 77 -3.13 -13.99 -9.70
C GLY A 77 -3.20 -14.99 -8.54
N ARG A 78 -4.36 -15.63 -8.32
CA ARG A 78 -4.52 -16.69 -7.30
C ARG A 78 -3.89 -18.02 -7.69
N MET A 79 -3.82 -18.34 -8.98
CA MET A 79 -3.13 -19.53 -9.49
C MET A 79 -1.60 -19.42 -9.40
N GLY A 80 -1.05 -18.22 -9.17
CA GLY A 80 0.39 -17.96 -9.22
C GLY A 80 0.94 -17.77 -10.64
N ASN A 81 0.08 -17.74 -11.66
CA ASN A 81 0.45 -17.51 -13.06
C ASN A 81 0.51 -16.00 -13.37
N ALA A 82 1.30 -15.26 -12.57
CA ALA A 82 1.36 -13.81 -12.65
C ALA A 82 1.91 -13.28 -13.98
N ASP A 83 2.76 -14.04 -14.68
CA ASP A 83 3.26 -13.68 -16.02
C ASP A 83 2.13 -13.60 -17.05
N GLN A 84 1.27 -14.62 -17.08
CA GLN A 84 0.14 -14.67 -18.00
C GLN A 84 -0.89 -13.59 -17.64
N ALA A 85 -1.12 -13.36 -16.34
CA ALA A 85 -1.98 -12.27 -15.88
C ALA A 85 -1.48 -10.91 -16.39
N LEU A 86 -0.19 -10.63 -16.20
CA LEU A 86 0.43 -9.38 -16.61
C LEU A 86 0.30 -9.15 -18.13
N ARG A 87 0.59 -10.18 -18.94
CA ARG A 87 0.42 -10.13 -20.40
C ARG A 87 -1.04 -9.86 -20.79
N LEU A 88 -2.00 -10.49 -20.11
CA LEU A 88 -3.43 -10.25 -20.39
C LEU A 88 -3.85 -8.82 -20.05
N ILE A 89 -3.37 -8.24 -18.95
CA ILE A 89 -3.65 -6.83 -18.62
C ILE A 89 -3.08 -5.93 -19.72
N ILE A 90 -1.82 -6.17 -20.07
CA ILE A 90 -1.09 -5.42 -21.08
C ILE A 90 -1.78 -5.48 -22.46
N ASP A 91 -2.12 -6.69 -22.93
CA ASP A 91 -2.60 -6.91 -24.30
C ASP A 91 -4.09 -6.57 -24.47
N ARG A 92 -4.92 -6.77 -23.43
CA ARG A 92 -6.38 -6.64 -23.54
C ARG A 92 -6.97 -5.43 -22.82
N LEU A 93 -6.42 -5.04 -21.68
CA LEU A 93 -6.93 -3.88 -20.94
C LEU A 93 -6.21 -2.60 -21.39
N GLY A 94 -4.92 -2.71 -21.74
CA GLY A 94 -4.10 -1.55 -22.08
C GLY A 94 -4.01 -0.52 -20.94
N ASP A 95 -4.37 -0.95 -19.72
CA ASP A 95 -4.55 -0.09 -18.56
C ASP A 95 -3.33 -0.21 -17.65
N ILE A 96 -2.42 0.75 -17.80
CA ILE A 96 -1.15 0.82 -17.09
C ILE A 96 -1.31 0.94 -15.57
N PRO A 97 -2.18 1.82 -15.01
CA PRO A 97 -2.36 1.88 -13.56
C PRO A 97 -2.86 0.55 -12.97
N GLN A 98 -3.77 -0.15 -13.65
CA GLN A 98 -4.23 -1.46 -13.19
C GLN A 98 -3.11 -2.53 -13.23
N ALA A 99 -2.24 -2.48 -14.24
CA ALA A 99 -1.06 -3.34 -14.30
C ALA A 99 -0.10 -3.07 -13.14
N ILE A 100 0.11 -1.80 -12.79
CA ILE A 100 0.95 -1.39 -11.66
C ILE A 100 0.37 -1.90 -10.34
N ASP A 101 -0.92 -1.69 -10.09
CA ASP A 101 -1.59 -2.17 -8.87
C ASP A 101 -1.47 -3.69 -8.71
N PHE A 102 -1.58 -4.42 -9.82
CA PHE A 102 -1.40 -5.87 -9.83
C PHE A 102 0.02 -6.29 -9.43
N VAL A 103 1.04 -5.66 -10.03
CA VAL A 103 2.45 -5.98 -9.73
C VAL A 103 2.83 -5.57 -8.30
N VAL A 104 2.33 -4.43 -7.81
CA VAL A 104 2.48 -4.00 -6.41
C VAL A 104 1.87 -5.03 -5.46
N GLY A 105 0.70 -5.57 -5.79
CA GLY A 105 0.02 -6.60 -4.99
C GLY A 105 0.77 -7.93 -4.91
N GLN A 106 1.44 -8.34 -6.00
CA GLN A 106 2.18 -9.60 -6.06
C GLN A 106 3.55 -9.56 -5.37
N ARG A 107 4.14 -8.37 -5.16
CA ARG A 107 5.45 -8.17 -4.50
C ARG A 107 6.61 -8.95 -5.13
N ASP A 108 6.54 -9.17 -6.45
CA ASP A 108 7.57 -9.89 -7.21
C ASP A 108 8.41 -8.89 -8.03
N GLU A 109 9.71 -8.82 -7.77
CA GLU A 109 10.66 -7.95 -8.49
C GLU A 109 10.84 -8.37 -9.95
N ASP A 110 10.70 -9.66 -10.28
CA ASP A 110 10.86 -10.16 -11.64
C ASP A 110 9.69 -9.76 -12.55
N LEU A 111 8.49 -9.56 -11.97
CA LEU A 111 7.34 -9.01 -12.69
C LEU A 111 7.54 -7.54 -13.05
N TRP A 112 8.17 -6.76 -12.16
CA TRP A 112 8.53 -5.36 -12.45
C TRP A 112 9.47 -5.25 -13.62
N GLY A 113 10.51 -6.10 -13.67
CA GLY A 113 11.43 -6.15 -14.80
C GLY A 113 10.71 -6.36 -16.13
N ARG A 114 9.76 -7.31 -16.17
CA ARG A 114 8.96 -7.61 -17.38
C ARG A 114 8.01 -6.49 -17.77
N LEU A 115 7.35 -5.85 -16.80
CA LEU A 115 6.48 -4.69 -17.07
C LEU A 115 7.31 -3.53 -17.65
N ILE A 116 8.49 -3.26 -17.09
CA ILE A 116 9.40 -2.24 -17.61
C ILE A 116 9.85 -2.60 -19.02
N ASP A 117 10.30 -3.83 -19.26
CA ASP A 117 10.77 -4.26 -20.58
C ASP A 117 9.66 -4.15 -21.64
N TRP A 118 8.40 -4.43 -21.28
CA TRP A 118 7.26 -4.18 -22.16
C TRP A 118 7.01 -2.68 -22.39
N ALA A 119 7.02 -1.87 -21.33
CA ALA A 119 6.76 -0.43 -21.44
C ALA A 119 7.80 0.27 -22.31
N LEU A 120 9.06 -0.18 -22.26
CA LEU A 120 10.14 0.30 -23.13
C LEU A 120 9.90 0.04 -24.63
N GLY A 121 8.90 -0.77 -25.00
CA GLY A 121 8.49 -1.00 -26.38
C GLY A 121 7.82 0.21 -27.05
N SER A 122 7.20 1.12 -26.28
CA SER A 122 6.56 2.33 -26.81
C SER A 122 6.83 3.56 -25.93
N PRO A 123 7.15 4.73 -26.52
CA PRO A 123 7.41 5.96 -25.76
C PRO A 123 6.17 6.48 -25.03
N GLU A 124 4.97 6.22 -25.57
CA GLU A 124 3.70 6.63 -24.97
C GLU A 124 3.42 5.82 -23.69
N THR A 125 3.60 4.50 -23.76
CA THR A 125 3.40 3.60 -22.61
C THR A 125 4.49 3.82 -21.56
N THR A 126 5.74 4.06 -21.95
CA THR A 126 6.81 4.46 -21.03
C THR A 126 6.44 5.76 -20.30
N GLY A 127 5.89 6.75 -21.00
CA GLY A 127 5.46 8.02 -20.41
C GLY A 127 4.37 7.84 -19.35
N ALA A 128 3.33 7.05 -19.68
CA ALA A 128 2.23 6.76 -18.77
C ALA A 128 2.66 5.88 -17.58
N LEU A 129 3.57 4.93 -17.81
CA LEU A 129 4.19 4.12 -16.75
C LEU A 129 4.93 5.04 -15.76
N LEU A 130 5.76 5.96 -16.25
CA LEU A 130 6.50 6.90 -15.40
C LEU A 130 5.61 7.85 -14.61
N ASP A 131 4.42 8.19 -15.11
CA ASP A 131 3.45 9.00 -14.36
C ASP A 131 2.80 8.22 -13.20
N CYS A 132 2.72 6.89 -13.29
CA CYS A 132 2.00 6.05 -12.33
C CYS A 132 2.89 5.18 -11.42
N ILE A 133 4.18 4.98 -11.75
CA ILE A 133 5.11 4.13 -10.97
C ILE A 133 5.35 4.67 -9.54
N GLY A 134 5.22 5.98 -9.30
CA GLY A 134 5.49 6.57 -7.98
C GLY A 134 6.86 6.17 -7.40
N GLY A 135 6.92 5.96 -6.09
CA GLY A 135 8.16 5.57 -5.36
C GLY A 135 8.42 4.07 -5.23
N PHE A 136 7.76 3.22 -6.02
CA PHE A 136 7.86 1.75 -5.86
C PHE A 136 9.13 1.13 -6.44
N VAL A 137 9.81 1.82 -7.36
CA VAL A 137 10.99 1.32 -8.07
C VAL A 137 12.15 2.30 -7.94
N ASP A 138 13.38 1.79 -7.79
CA ASP A 138 14.58 2.62 -7.73
C ASP A 138 14.74 3.45 -9.03
N PRO A 139 14.75 4.80 -8.94
CA PRO A 139 14.95 5.68 -10.08
C PRO A 139 16.23 5.38 -10.85
N LEU A 140 17.29 4.92 -10.18
CA LEU A 140 18.58 4.61 -10.81
C LEU A 140 18.48 3.38 -11.73
N LEU A 141 17.73 2.36 -11.33
CA LEU A 141 17.49 1.16 -12.15
C LEU A 141 16.65 1.49 -13.38
N LEU A 142 15.62 2.32 -13.22
CA LEU A 142 14.79 2.82 -14.31
C LEU A 142 15.61 3.59 -15.35
N VAL A 143 16.42 4.56 -14.92
CA VAL A 143 17.23 5.38 -15.83
C VAL A 143 18.24 4.54 -16.61
N ARG A 144 18.78 3.46 -16.03
CA ARG A 144 19.73 2.57 -16.71
C ARG A 144 19.06 1.66 -17.76
N ARG A 145 17.77 1.36 -17.58
CA ARG A 145 17.00 0.47 -18.46
C ARG A 145 16.41 1.19 -19.68
N ILE A 146 16.19 2.51 -19.61
CA ILE A 146 15.61 3.29 -20.72
C ILE A 146 16.60 3.34 -21.91
N PRO A 147 16.18 2.94 -23.14
CA PRO A 147 17.04 2.96 -24.32
C PRO A 147 17.37 4.39 -24.75
N LEU A 148 18.64 4.61 -25.09
CA LEU A 148 19.16 5.88 -25.55
C LEU A 148 18.56 6.23 -26.92
N GLY A 149 17.79 7.32 -27.00
CA GLY A 149 17.16 7.82 -28.23
C GLY A 149 15.63 7.82 -28.23
N MET A 150 15.00 7.29 -27.18
CA MET A 150 13.54 7.36 -27.02
C MET A 150 13.10 8.80 -26.71
N LYS A 151 12.22 9.37 -27.54
CA LYS A 151 11.60 10.68 -27.30
C LYS A 151 10.44 10.52 -26.32
N VAL A 152 10.74 10.51 -25.03
CA VAL A 152 9.72 10.56 -23.98
C VAL A 152 9.45 12.03 -23.64
N ASP A 153 8.23 12.48 -23.86
CA ASP A 153 7.83 13.84 -23.49
C ASP A 153 7.92 14.05 -21.98
N ARG A 154 8.41 15.21 -21.55
CA ARG A 154 8.51 15.62 -20.14
C ARG A 154 9.27 14.65 -19.21
N LEU A 155 10.18 13.83 -19.75
CA LEU A 155 10.95 12.85 -18.98
C LEU A 155 11.63 13.45 -17.73
N ARG A 156 12.22 14.64 -17.86
CA ARG A 156 12.89 15.33 -16.74
C ARG A 156 11.95 15.62 -15.58
N ASP A 157 10.73 16.10 -15.88
CA ASP A 157 9.78 16.52 -14.85
C ASP A 157 9.16 15.27 -14.19
N ARG A 158 8.91 14.20 -14.97
CA ARG A 158 8.49 12.88 -14.49
C ARG A 158 9.53 12.22 -13.58
N LEU A 159 10.80 12.20 -13.99
CA LEU A 159 11.89 11.67 -13.15
C LEU A 159 12.06 12.48 -11.86
N ARG A 160 11.86 13.80 -11.90
CA ARG A 160 11.89 14.63 -10.69
C ARG A 160 10.78 14.23 -9.71
N ALA A 161 9.57 13.97 -10.22
CA ALA A 161 8.45 13.50 -9.41
C ALA A 161 8.76 12.13 -8.78
N ILE A 162 9.16 11.14 -9.58
CA ILE A 162 9.54 9.80 -9.10
C ILE A 162 10.65 9.87 -8.05
N ILE A 163 11.69 10.67 -8.26
CA ILE A 163 12.79 10.83 -7.29
C ILE A 163 12.29 11.50 -5.99
N ALA A 164 11.37 12.47 -6.08
CA ALA A 164 10.79 13.09 -4.89
C ALA A 164 9.93 12.09 -4.11
N ASP A 165 9.11 11.31 -4.80
CA ASP A 165 8.24 10.28 -4.22
C ASP A 165 9.05 9.13 -3.61
N TYR A 166 10.06 8.62 -4.34
CA TYR A 166 10.99 7.62 -3.83
C TYR A 166 11.72 8.10 -2.57
N ARG A 167 12.21 9.34 -2.56
CA ARG A 167 12.83 9.94 -1.37
C ARG A 167 11.86 10.13 -0.21
N GLN A 168 10.58 10.37 -0.48
CA GLN A 168 9.55 10.46 0.56
C GLN A 168 9.28 9.09 1.17
N VAL A 169 9.12 8.06 0.33
CA VAL A 169 8.92 6.66 0.77
C VAL A 169 10.14 6.15 1.54
N GLU A 170 11.36 6.39 1.05
CA GLU A 170 12.60 5.97 1.70
C GLU A 170 12.83 6.71 3.04
N ARG A 171 12.49 8.01 3.12
CA ARG A 171 12.49 8.74 4.39
C ARG A 171 11.49 8.15 5.40
N GLY A 172 10.32 7.68 4.97
CA GLY A 172 9.34 7.04 5.84
C GLY A 172 9.75 5.68 6.42
N VAL A 173 10.80 5.03 5.89
CA VAL A 173 11.20 3.68 6.38
C VAL A 173 12.55 3.72 7.11
N GLY A 174 13.51 4.50 6.60
CA GLY A 174 14.84 4.61 7.21
C GLY A 174 14.98 5.78 8.19
N LEU A 175 14.28 6.89 7.96
CA LEU A 175 14.36 8.05 8.83
C LEU A 175 13.46 7.88 10.05
N ASP A 176 12.30 7.25 9.93
CA ASP A 176 11.29 7.16 11.00
C ASP A 176 11.81 6.42 12.22
N THR A 177 12.56 5.34 12.06
CA THR A 177 13.18 4.64 13.21
C THR A 177 14.27 5.49 13.85
N GLN A 178 15.16 6.10 13.08
CA GLN A 178 16.25 6.91 13.63
C GLN A 178 15.81 8.27 14.19
N THR A 179 14.84 8.93 13.57
CA THR A 179 14.24 10.18 14.06
C THR A 179 13.32 9.92 15.23
N SER A 180 12.49 8.87 15.21
CA SER A 180 11.71 8.45 16.38
C SER A 180 12.61 8.07 17.56
N LEU A 181 13.69 7.33 17.31
CA LEU A 181 14.69 7.04 18.35
C LEU A 181 15.36 8.30 18.87
N ARG A 182 15.79 9.22 17.98
CA ARG A 182 16.40 10.50 18.39
C ARG A 182 15.43 11.41 19.15
N GLU A 183 14.17 11.47 18.74
CA GLU A 183 13.11 12.21 19.41
C GLU A 183 12.78 11.61 20.78
N GLY A 184 12.68 10.29 20.86
CA GLY A 184 12.52 9.55 22.11
C GLY A 184 13.69 9.79 23.07
N CYS A 185 14.93 9.67 22.60
CA CYS A 185 16.14 9.98 23.39
C CYS A 185 16.16 11.44 23.84
N ASN A 186 15.81 12.39 22.97
CA ASN A 186 15.75 13.81 23.33
C ASN A 186 14.66 14.11 24.36
N ALA A 187 13.50 13.44 24.29
CA ALA A 187 12.43 13.60 25.26
C ALA A 187 12.84 13.08 26.64
N ILE A 188 13.50 11.92 26.70
CA ILE A 188 14.04 11.33 27.94
C ILE A 188 15.08 12.27 28.55
N LEU A 189 16.08 12.71 27.76
CA LEU A 189 17.11 13.65 28.22
C LEU A 189 16.52 14.95 28.77
N ARG A 190 15.50 15.52 28.10
CA ARG A 190 14.79 16.72 28.58
C ARG A 190 14.03 16.48 29.88
N SER A 191 13.51 15.27 30.11
CA SER A 191 12.87 14.89 31.37
C SER A 191 13.91 14.80 32.49
N ASP A 192 15.03 14.13 32.23
CA ASP A 192 16.10 13.93 33.21
C ASP A 192 16.76 15.25 33.62
N CYS A 193 17.04 16.14 32.65
CA CYS A 193 17.54 17.48 32.97
C CYS A 193 16.58 18.25 33.88
N ARG A 194 15.26 18.18 33.63
CA ARG A 194 14.26 18.84 34.48
C ARG A 194 14.20 18.22 35.88
N HIS A 195 14.27 16.89 35.98
CA HIS A 195 14.28 16.18 37.25
C HIS A 195 15.53 16.50 38.09
N LEU A 196 16.70 16.51 37.47
CA LEU A 196 17.95 16.87 38.12
C LEU A 196 17.96 18.33 38.56
N LEU A 197 17.46 19.26 37.73
CA LEU A 197 17.29 20.66 38.09
C LEU A 197 16.36 20.82 39.30
N ALA A 198 15.24 20.11 39.33
CA ALA A 198 14.33 20.13 40.47
C ALA A 198 15.00 19.61 41.75
N LYS A 199 15.74 18.50 41.67
CA LYS A 199 16.52 17.97 42.81
C LYS A 199 17.58 18.94 43.32
N LEU A 200 18.31 19.60 42.42
CA LEU A 200 19.30 20.62 42.80
C LEU A 200 18.61 21.83 43.43
N TYR A 201 17.48 22.29 42.88
CA TYR A 201 16.69 23.37 43.45
C TYR A 201 16.18 23.03 44.86
N ASP A 202 15.63 21.83 45.06
CA ASP A 202 15.19 21.38 46.38
C ASP A 202 16.37 21.23 47.35
N GLY A 203 17.52 20.75 46.89
CA GLY A 203 18.73 20.63 47.69
C GLY A 203 19.28 21.99 48.12
N THR A 204 19.39 22.94 47.19
CA THR A 204 19.84 24.32 47.47
C THR A 204 18.87 25.08 48.36
N ARG A 205 17.55 24.92 48.16
CA ARG A 205 16.52 25.47 49.03
C ARG A 205 16.59 24.92 50.46
N ARG A 206 16.93 23.64 50.62
CA ARG A 206 17.15 23.04 51.96
C ARG A 206 18.46 23.50 52.59
N ALA A 207 19.49 23.78 51.79
CA ALA A 207 20.79 24.26 52.25
C ALA A 207 20.82 25.77 52.54
N LEU A 208 19.85 26.54 52.04
CA LEU A 208 19.66 27.96 52.30
C LEU A 208 18.41 28.19 53.18
N PRO A 209 18.39 27.78 54.46
CA PRO A 209 17.28 28.10 55.35
C PRO A 209 17.23 29.59 55.72
N TYR A 210 18.31 30.35 55.45
CA TYR A 210 18.40 31.75 55.83
C TYR A 210 19.29 32.53 54.84
N LEU A 211 18.68 33.45 54.08
CA LEU A 211 19.41 34.43 53.28
C LEU A 211 19.67 35.67 54.14
N TYR A 212 20.94 35.97 54.44
CA TYR A 212 21.32 37.24 55.06
C TYR A 212 21.36 38.32 53.98
N VAL A 213 20.25 39.05 53.82
CA VAL A 213 20.17 40.18 52.88
C VAL A 213 20.51 41.47 53.65
N VAL A 214 21.70 42.01 53.42
CA VAL A 214 22.05 43.36 53.87
C VAL A 214 21.42 44.35 52.91
N ARG A 215 20.40 45.12 53.35
CA ARG A 215 19.92 46.27 52.59
C ARG A 215 20.95 47.40 52.67
N PRO A 216 21.54 47.84 51.55
CA PRO A 216 22.43 48.99 51.58
C PRO A 216 21.56 50.25 51.65
N GLY A 217 21.48 50.90 52.81
CA GLY A 217 20.80 52.20 52.89
C GLY A 217 20.39 52.76 54.25
N THR A 218 20.45 52.02 55.35
CA THR A 218 20.13 52.60 56.68
C THR A 218 21.16 52.16 57.70
N GLY A 219 21.96 53.12 58.18
CA GLY A 219 22.95 52.95 59.22
C GLY A 219 22.30 52.51 60.53
N SER A 220 22.27 51.20 60.75
CA SER A 220 21.97 50.51 62.00
C SER A 220 22.06 49.01 61.68
N ASN A 221 22.83 48.25 62.46
CA ASN A 221 23.01 46.79 62.31
C ASN A 221 21.69 46.04 62.54
N GLY A 222 20.79 46.10 61.56
CA GLY A 222 19.49 45.43 61.54
C GLY A 222 19.40 44.45 60.38
N GLY A 223 20.30 43.47 60.31
CA GLY A 223 20.12 42.33 59.42
C GLY A 223 19.04 41.42 59.99
N GLN A 224 17.88 41.33 59.33
CA GLN A 224 16.82 40.39 59.70
C GLN A 224 16.96 39.09 58.91
N TRP A 225 16.93 37.98 59.62
CA TRP A 225 16.83 36.64 59.05
C TRP A 225 15.39 36.41 58.56
N TYR A 226 15.23 36.16 57.26
CA TYR A 226 13.95 35.71 56.70
C TYR A 226 14.02 34.19 56.48
N ARG A 227 12.94 33.50 56.86
CA ARG A 227 12.69 32.08 56.53
C ARG A 227 12.22 31.95 55.09
#